data_AF-A0A1I5IFW6-F1
#
_entry.id   AF-A0A1I5IFW6-F1
#
_cell.length_a   1.000
_cell.length_b   1.000
_cell.length_c   1.000
_cell.angle_alpha   90.00
_cell.angle_beta   90.00
_cell.angle_gamma   90.00
#
_symmetry.space_group_name_H-M   'P 1'
#
loop_
_entity.id
_entity.type
_entity.pdbx_description
1 polymer ?
#
loop_
_entity_poly.entity_id
_entity_poly.type
_entity_poly.pdbx_seq_one_letter_code
_entity_poly.pdbx_strand_id
1 'polypeptide(L)'
;MLFGQSGFFIDRFRGESGDGIVWLHGYGNVFEKVLAPGETIDVEPGGWLFKDASVKMDTRIDRLSSGFFGAAMNFVVNRFTGPGRVGIQSMYLHMPSDE
;
A
#
# COMPACT_ATOMS: atom_id res chain seq x y z
N MET A 1 1.56 -6.99 -17.67
CA MET A 1 1.99 -7.19 -16.27
C MET A 1 0.77 -7.64 -15.47
N LEU A 2 0.47 -8.95 -15.52
CA LEU A 2 -0.78 -9.48 -14.96
C LEU A 2 -0.63 -10.02 -13.51
N PHE A 3 0.58 -9.99 -12.94
CA PHE A 3 0.89 -10.65 -11.65
C PHE A 3 1.99 -9.95 -10.81
N GLY A 4 2.30 -8.68 -11.09
CA GLY A 4 3.31 -7.92 -10.35
C GLY A 4 2.67 -7.01 -9.31
N GLN A 5 2.68 -7.45 -8.04
CA GLN A 5 2.55 -6.60 -6.84
C GLN A 5 1.18 -6.03 -6.41
N SER A 6 0.07 -6.34 -7.08
CA SER A 6 -1.27 -5.96 -6.55
C SER A 6 -1.84 -6.86 -5.45
N GLY A 7 -1.04 -7.80 -4.91
CA GLY A 7 -1.28 -8.52 -3.64
C GLY A 7 -2.71 -9.03 -3.40
N PHE A 8 -3.05 -10.22 -3.91
CA PHE A 8 -4.35 -10.85 -3.58
C PHE A 8 -4.50 -11.19 -2.09
N PHE A 9 -3.41 -11.20 -1.33
CA PHE A 9 -3.38 -11.63 0.06
C PHE A 9 -2.78 -10.53 0.94
N ILE A 10 -3.44 -10.26 2.05
CA ILE A 10 -2.96 -9.38 3.12
C ILE A 10 -2.93 -10.23 4.38
N ASP A 11 -1.75 -10.40 4.95
CA ASP A 11 -1.60 -11.10 6.21
C ASP A 11 -2.12 -10.24 7.37
N ARG A 12 -2.85 -10.89 8.27
CA ARG A 12 -3.32 -10.27 9.52
C ARG A 12 -2.57 -10.88 10.68
N PHE A 13 -1.73 -10.08 11.31
CA PHE A 13 -1.05 -10.44 12.54
C PHE A 13 -1.87 -9.96 13.75
N ARG A 14 -2.02 -10.82 14.76
CA ARG A 14 -2.68 -10.50 16.03
C ARG A 14 -1.98 -11.25 17.16
N GLY A 15 -1.72 -10.57 18.27
CA GLY A 15 -1.32 -11.23 19.52
C GLY A 15 -2.53 -11.86 20.20
N GLU A 16 -2.41 -13.13 20.62
CA GLU A 16 -3.48 -13.84 21.34
C GLU A 16 -3.37 -13.66 22.86
N SER A 17 -2.14 -13.72 23.41
CA SER A 17 -1.85 -13.50 24.82
C SER A 17 -0.49 -12.84 25.01
N GLY A 18 -0.46 -11.68 25.66
CA GLY A 18 0.77 -10.92 25.91
C GLY A 18 1.24 -10.08 24.72
N ASP A 19 2.37 -9.42 24.90
CA ASP A 19 2.99 -8.57 23.89
C ASP A 19 3.70 -9.40 22.82
N GLY A 20 3.54 -9.00 21.57
CA GLY A 20 4.22 -9.61 20.42
C GLY A 20 4.86 -8.54 19.55
N ILE A 21 5.98 -8.87 18.89
CA ILE A 21 6.68 -7.95 18.00
C ILE A 21 6.61 -8.51 16.58
N VAL A 22 6.15 -7.68 15.64
CA VAL A 22 6.20 -7.95 14.21
C VAL A 22 7.27 -7.06 13.59
N TRP A 23 8.22 -7.67 12.89
CA TRP A 23 9.26 -6.97 12.15
C TRP A 23 8.91 -7.01 10.66
N LEU A 24 8.80 -5.84 10.04
CA LEU A 24 8.48 -5.71 8.62
C LEU A 24 9.66 -5.06 7.90
N HIS A 25 10.03 -5.62 6.75
CA HIS A 25 11.02 -5.03 5.85
C HIS A 25 10.32 -4.12 4.84
N GLY A 26 10.78 -2.88 4.71
CA GLY A 26 10.37 -1.98 3.63
C GLY A 26 11.55 -1.63 2.73
N TYR A 27 11.29 -1.51 1.43
CA TYR A 27 12.32 -1.18 0.45
C TYR A 27 12.54 0.34 0.37
N GLY A 28 13.81 0.76 0.41
CA GLY A 28 14.16 2.18 0.45
C GLY A 28 13.82 2.81 1.80
N ASN A 29 13.22 4.01 1.78
CA ASN A 29 12.78 4.69 2.99
C ASN A 29 11.37 4.26 3.38
N VAL A 30 11.17 4.06 4.68
CA VAL A 30 9.86 3.75 5.27
C VAL A 30 9.32 4.98 6.00
N PHE A 31 8.08 5.34 5.70
CA PHE A 31 7.38 6.47 6.29
C PHE A 31 6.11 5.98 7.00
N GLU A 32 5.79 6.61 8.12
CA GLU A 32 4.52 6.40 8.80
C GLU A 32 3.62 7.62 8.60
N LYS A 33 2.38 7.39 8.15
CA LYS A 33 1.32 8.40 8.14
C LYS A 33 0.22 7.99 9.10
N VAL A 34 -0.05 8.81 10.10
CA VAL A 34 -1.24 8.71 10.95
C VAL A 34 -2.39 9.43 10.25
N LEU A 35 -3.46 8.70 9.94
CA LEU A 35 -4.69 9.25 9.37
C LEU A 35 -5.68 9.56 10.49
N ALA A 36 -6.23 10.77 10.51
CA ALA A 36 -7.37 11.13 11.33
C ALA A 36 -8.66 10.41 10.85
N PRO A 37 -9.74 10.35 11.66
CA PRO A 37 -11.01 9.80 11.22
C PRO A 37 -11.50 10.46 9.92
N GLY A 38 -11.74 9.67 8.87
CA GLY A 38 -12.17 10.17 7.57
C GLY A 38 -11.08 10.79 6.69
N GLU A 39 -9.86 10.97 7.20
CA GLU A 39 -8.71 11.39 6.39
C GLU A 39 -8.31 10.26 5.44
N THR A 40 -8.00 10.62 4.19
CA THR A 40 -7.67 9.65 3.14
C THR A 40 -6.31 9.89 2.52
N ILE A 41 -5.66 8.80 2.13
CA ILE A 41 -4.47 8.83 1.26
C ILE A 41 -4.58 7.71 0.22
N ASP A 42 -4.22 8.01 -1.02
CA ASP A 42 -4.12 7.04 -2.10
C ASP A 42 -2.66 6.66 -2.28
N VAL A 43 -2.37 5.35 -2.28
CA VAL A 43 -1.01 4.81 -2.44
C VAL A 43 -1.03 3.77 -3.55
N GLU A 44 0.00 3.77 -4.39
CA GLU A 44 0.20 2.73 -5.40
C GLU A 44 0.25 1.33 -4.72
N PRO A 45 -0.29 0.26 -5.33
CA PRO A 45 -0.44 -1.02 -4.67
C PRO A 45 0.84 -1.64 -4.08
N GLY A 46 2.00 -1.45 -4.71
CA GLY A 46 3.31 -1.87 -4.18
C GLY A 46 3.91 -0.90 -3.17
N GLY A 47 3.34 0.29 -2.96
CA GLY A 47 3.90 1.37 -2.15
C GLY A 47 3.55 1.38 -0.68
N TRP A 48 2.69 0.49 -0.20
CA TRP A 48 2.33 0.40 1.21
C TRP A 48 2.91 -0.86 1.85
N LEU A 49 3.24 -0.77 3.14
CA LEU A 49 3.91 -1.82 3.91
C LEU A 49 2.98 -2.42 4.98
N PHE A 50 2.30 -1.57 5.74
CA PHE A 50 1.35 -2.00 6.77
C PHE A 50 0.23 -0.99 6.93
N LYS A 51 -0.85 -1.41 7.58
CA LYS A 51 -1.86 -0.52 8.11
C LYS A 51 -2.39 -1.04 9.44
N ASP A 52 -2.83 -0.14 10.32
CA ASP A 52 -3.60 -0.56 11.48
C ASP A 52 -4.92 -1.22 11.03
N ALA A 53 -5.47 -2.08 11.89
CA ALA A 53 -6.72 -2.79 11.60
C ALA A 53 -7.92 -1.83 11.39
N SER A 54 -7.89 -0.67 12.03
CA SER A 54 -8.93 0.37 11.95
C SER A 54 -8.92 1.17 10.63
N VAL A 55 -7.81 1.17 9.90
CA VAL A 55 -7.71 1.86 8.61
C VAL A 55 -8.45 1.04 7.56
N LYS A 56 -9.46 1.63 6.92
CA LYS A 56 -10.17 1.03 5.78
C LYS A 56 -9.29 1.11 4.54
N MET A 57 -9.30 0.06 3.71
CA MET A 57 -8.60 0.04 2.43
C MET A 57 -9.56 -0.34 1.31
N ASP A 58 -9.61 0.45 0.24
CA ASP A 58 -10.38 0.16 -0.98
C ASP A 58 -9.46 0.28 -2.21
N THR A 59 -9.42 -0.74 -3.08
CA THR A 59 -8.70 -0.63 -4.36
C THR A 59 -9.55 0.17 -5.36
N ARG A 60 -8.96 1.22 -5.93
CA ARG A 60 -9.57 2.07 -6.96
C ARG A 60 -8.86 1.84 -8.28
N ILE A 61 -9.64 1.62 -9.32
CA ILE A 61 -9.18 1.51 -10.69
C ILE A 61 -9.81 2.67 -11.43
N ASP A 62 -8.99 3.65 -11.80
CA ASP A 62 -9.42 4.78 -12.61
C ASP A 62 -8.98 4.57 -14.07
N ARG A 63 -9.85 4.97 -14.99
CA ARG A 63 -9.54 4.98 -16.41
C ARG A 63 -9.11 6.39 -16.77
N LEU A 64 -7.81 6.58 -16.97
CA LEU A 64 -7.30 7.85 -17.46
C LEU A 64 -7.82 8.04 -18.90
N SER A 65 -8.89 8.82 -19.03
CA SER A 65 -9.59 9.06 -20.31
C SER A 65 -9.17 10.37 -20.99
N SER A 66 -8.18 11.09 -20.47
CA SER A 66 -7.73 12.38 -21.01
C SER A 66 -6.34 12.29 -21.69
N GLY A 67 -6.23 12.85 -22.91
CA GLY A 67 -4.98 12.96 -23.67
C GLY A 67 -5.00 12.28 -25.05
N PHE A 68 -4.01 12.61 -25.90
CA PHE A 68 -3.83 12.11 -27.28
C PHE A 68 -3.48 10.61 -27.35
N PHE A 69 -3.33 9.93 -26.21
CA PHE A 69 -3.06 8.51 -26.04
C PHE A 69 -4.28 7.78 -25.48
N GLY A 70 -5.40 7.90 -26.19
CA GLY A 70 -6.71 7.40 -25.76
C GLY A 70 -6.69 6.02 -25.09
N ALA A 71 -7.38 5.92 -23.96
CA ALA A 71 -7.97 4.71 -23.38
C ALA A 71 -7.05 3.52 -23.03
N ALA A 72 -5.72 3.64 -23.04
CA ALA A 72 -4.86 2.46 -22.92
C ALA A 72 -4.38 2.11 -21.50
N MET A 73 -4.47 3.00 -20.51
CA MET A 73 -3.86 2.78 -19.19
C MET A 73 -4.87 2.90 -18.04
N ASN A 74 -5.02 1.80 -17.31
CA ASN A 74 -5.72 1.78 -16.03
C ASN A 74 -4.75 2.27 -14.95
N PHE A 75 -5.18 3.26 -14.16
CA PHE A 75 -4.46 3.73 -12.98
C PHE A 75 -5.04 3.05 -11.74
N VAL A 76 -4.24 2.25 -11.04
CA VAL A 76 -4.68 1.49 -9.88
C VAL A 76 -4.02 2.03 -8.63
N VAL A 77 -4.81 2.35 -7.61
CA VAL A 77 -4.34 2.78 -6.28
C VAL A 77 -5.15 2.13 -5.17
N ASN A 78 -4.55 1.97 -4.01
CA ASN A 78 -5.24 1.61 -2.78
C ASN A 78 -5.54 2.89 -2.00
N ARG A 79 -6.83 3.17 -1.78
CA ARG A 79 -7.29 4.26 -0.91
C ARG A 79 -7.35 3.78 0.52
N PHE A 80 -6.58 4.43 1.38
CA PHE A 80 -6.62 4.23 2.83
C PHE A 80 -7.45 5.33 3.46
N THR A 81 -8.36 4.96 4.38
CA THR A 81 -9.20 5.91 5.12
C THR A 81 -9.05 5.65 6.62
N GLY A 82 -8.68 6.67 7.37
CA GLY A 82 -8.44 6.59 8.81
C GLY A 82 -9.71 6.34 9.65
N PRO A 83 -9.54 6.13 10.97
CA PRO A 83 -8.32 6.46 11.74
C PRO A 83 -7.28 5.35 11.80
N GLY A 84 -6.01 5.73 11.96
CA GLY A 84 -4.89 4.81 12.24
C GLY A 84 -3.67 5.04 11.36
N ARG A 85 -2.65 4.21 11.56
CA ARG A 85 -1.35 4.32 10.87
C ARG A 85 -1.36 3.56 9.55
N VAL A 86 -0.64 4.12 8.58
CA VAL A 86 -0.27 3.48 7.32
C VAL A 86 1.23 3.62 7.13
N GLY A 87 1.91 2.49 6.93
CA GLY A 87 3.32 2.45 6.55
C GLY A 87 3.47 2.51 5.04
N ILE A 88 4.33 3.39 4.54
CA ILE A 88 4.57 3.64 3.11
C ILE A 88 6.06 3.40 2.85
N GLN A 89 6.39 2.79 1.72
CA GLN A 89 7.76 2.58 1.28
C GLN A 89 8.04 3.36 -0.01
N SER A 90 9.26 3.90 -0.14
CA SER A 90 9.64 4.72 -1.31
C SER A 90 9.99 3.91 -2.54
N MET A 91 10.27 2.60 -2.38
CA MET A 91 10.61 1.71 -3.49
C MET A 91 9.70 0.49 -3.47
N TYR A 92 9.24 0.08 -4.65
CA TYR A 92 8.32 -1.06 -4.81
C TYR A 92 9.08 -2.35 -5.18
N LEU A 93 10.27 -2.19 -5.77
CA LEU A 93 11.13 -3.28 -6.21
C LEU A 93 12.58 -2.91 -5.94
N HIS A 94 13.29 -3.77 -5.21
CA HIS A 94 14.74 -3.75 -5.19
C HIS A 94 15.24 -4.85 -6.12
N MET A 95 15.83 -4.46 -7.24
CA MET A 95 16.50 -5.42 -8.12
C MET A 95 17.73 -5.96 -7.39
N PRO A 96 18.03 -7.27 -7.46
CA PRO A 96 19.31 -7.79 -7.01
C PRO A 96 20.44 -7.05 -7.74
N SER A 97 21.44 -6.57 -7.02
CA SER A 97 22.72 -6.20 -7.61
C SER A 97 23.57 -7.47 -7.75
N ASP A 98 24.44 -7.53 -8.76
CA ASP A 98 25.33 -8.67 -9.03
C ASP A 98 26.49 -8.83 -8.00
N GLU A 99 26.33 -8.33 -6.78
CA GLU A 99 27.31 -8.44 -5.69
C GLU A 99 27.07 -9.65 -4.78
#